data_AF-A0A2P5WI76-F1
#
_entry.id   AF-A0A2P5WI76-F1
#
_cell.length_a   1.000
_cell.length_b   1.000
_cell.length_c   1.000
_cell.angle_alpha   90.00
_cell.angle_beta   90.00
_cell.angle_gamma   90.00
#
_symmetry.space_group_name_H-M   'P 1'
#
loop_
_entity.id
_entity.type
_entity.pdbx_description
1 polymer ?
#
loop_
_entity_poly.entity_id
_entity_poly.type
_entity_poly.pdbx_seq_one_letter_code
_entity_poly.pdbx_strand_id
1 'polypeptide(L)'
;MSQNKKDDYKMLLVEDNDGGMSLDKMNQYMPLRYSLKSKMENTVGHCRNGFKTSTMRFGADVIVFSQSPGTDGKSPTMSIGVLSYTFFIETGNEDIVVPIIDFEQRG
;
A
#
# COMPACT_ATOMS: atom_id res chain seq x y z
N MET A 1 -5.94 -17.56 0.71
CA MET A 1 -7.15 -16.80 1.08
C MET A 1 -7.26 -16.87 2.59
N SER A 2 -7.28 -15.73 3.26
CA SER A 2 -7.40 -15.60 4.71
C SER A 2 -8.84 -15.24 5.09
N GLN A 3 -9.22 -15.48 6.33
CA GLN A 3 -10.54 -15.14 6.85
C GLN A 3 -10.37 -14.12 7.98
N ASN A 4 -11.06 -12.98 7.85
CA ASN A 4 -11.05 -11.95 8.88
C ASN A 4 -11.77 -12.47 10.12
N LYS A 5 -11.08 -12.47 11.27
CA LYS A 5 -11.65 -12.95 12.54
C LYS A 5 -12.73 -12.03 13.12
N LYS A 6 -12.83 -10.79 12.63
CA LYS A 6 -13.80 -9.80 13.13
C LYS A 6 -15.21 -10.03 12.57
N ASP A 7 -15.31 -10.37 11.30
CA ASP A 7 -16.56 -10.33 10.53
C ASP A 7 -16.67 -11.44 9.46
N ASP A 8 -15.75 -12.41 9.47
CA ASP A 8 -15.69 -13.55 8.55
C ASP A 8 -15.55 -13.18 7.05
N TYR A 9 -15.22 -11.92 6.72
CA TYR A 9 -14.92 -11.56 5.34
C TYR A 9 -13.67 -12.29 4.83
N LYS A 10 -13.77 -12.79 3.60
CA LYS A 10 -12.65 -13.42 2.90
C LYS A 10 -11.68 -12.35 2.44
N MET A 11 -10.39 -12.55 2.72
CA MET A 11 -9.31 -11.65 2.34
C MET A 11 -8.32 -12.38 1.42
N LEU A 12 -7.84 -11.69 0.40
CA LEU A 12 -6.67 -12.13 -0.35
C LEU A 12 -5.42 -11.57 0.33
N LEU A 13 -4.54 -12.44 0.80
CA LEU A 13 -3.25 -12.06 1.37
C LEU A 13 -2.17 -12.31 0.32
N VAL A 14 -1.38 -11.27 0.06
CA VAL A 14 -0.15 -11.34 -0.72
C VAL A 14 0.97 -10.91 0.21
N GLU A 15 1.99 -11.73 0.32
CA GLU A 15 3.12 -11.52 1.22
C GLU A 15 4.42 -11.75 0.46
N ASP A 16 5.37 -10.84 0.64
CA ASP A 16 6.74 -10.93 0.17
C ASP A 16 7.68 -10.61 1.34
N ASN A 17 8.94 -11.03 1.21
CA ASN A 17 10.01 -10.80 2.17
C ASN A 17 11.10 -9.88 1.60
N ASP A 18 10.73 -8.97 0.69
CA ASP A 18 11.66 -8.03 0.09
C ASP A 18 11.96 -6.86 1.06
N GLY A 19 12.74 -5.87 0.60
CA GLY A 19 13.17 -4.72 1.43
C GLY A 19 12.07 -3.71 1.80
N GLY A 20 10.81 -3.98 1.44
CA GLY A 20 9.64 -3.18 1.74
C GLY A 20 9.69 -1.71 1.27
N MET A 21 8.80 -0.91 1.85
CA MET A 21 8.56 0.48 1.48
C MET A 21 8.67 1.39 2.71
N SER A 22 9.49 2.43 2.58
CA SER A 22 9.45 3.58 3.49
C SER A 22 8.19 4.42 3.25
N LEU A 23 7.85 5.29 4.19
CA LEU A 23 6.71 6.21 4.10
C LEU A 23 6.69 6.99 2.77
N ASP A 24 7.83 7.52 2.33
CA ASP A 24 7.95 8.27 1.07
C ASP A 24 7.60 7.41 -0.16
N LYS A 25 8.07 6.16 -0.18
CA LYS A 25 7.74 5.23 -1.28
C LYS A 25 6.24 4.95 -1.26
N MET A 26 5.67 4.69 -0.09
CA MET A 26 4.26 4.41 0.07
C MET A 26 3.37 5.58 -0.37
N ASN A 27 3.72 6.81 0.02
CA ASN A 27 3.09 8.06 -0.42
C ASN A 27 3.13 8.28 -1.94
N GLN A 28 4.07 7.66 -2.64
CA GLN A 28 4.14 7.74 -4.10
C GLN A 28 3.43 6.58 -4.81
N TYR A 29 3.33 5.38 -4.23
CA TYR A 29 2.71 4.21 -4.87
C TYR A 29 1.20 4.12 -4.61
N MET A 30 0.76 4.55 -3.43
CA MET A 30 -0.61 4.36 -2.97
C MET A 30 -1.62 5.41 -3.44
N PRO A 31 -1.28 6.69 -3.72
CA PRO A 31 -2.19 7.67 -4.35
C PRO A 31 -2.16 7.58 -5.88
N LEU A 32 -3.27 7.95 -6.56
CA LEU A 32 -3.34 8.06 -8.03
C LEU A 32 -2.50 9.26 -8.51
N ARG A 33 -1.19 9.23 -8.31
CA ARG A 33 -0.26 10.21 -8.86
C ARG A 33 0.53 9.57 -9.98
N TYR A 34 0.43 10.18 -11.15
CA TYR A 34 1.20 9.82 -12.33
C TYR A 34 2.69 9.99 -12.01
N SER A 35 3.46 8.92 -12.08
CA SER A 35 4.90 8.97 -11.86
C SER A 35 5.59 8.37 -13.06
N LEU A 36 6.17 9.25 -13.88
CA LEU A 36 7.12 8.92 -14.94
C LEU A 36 8.38 8.40 -14.26
N LYS A 37 8.52 7.09 -14.07
CA LYS A 37 9.86 6.54 -13.93
C LYS A 37 10.53 6.65 -15.30
N SER A 38 11.64 7.37 -15.38
CA SER A 38 12.54 7.28 -16.53
C SER A 38 12.88 5.80 -16.74
N LYS A 39 12.80 5.36 -18.00
CA LYS A 39 13.03 3.99 -18.46
C LYS A 39 14.25 3.36 -17.74
N MET A 40 14.01 2.53 -16.74
CA MET A 40 14.97 1.50 -16.32
C MET A 40 14.61 0.23 -17.08
N GLU A 41 15.51 -0.24 -17.93
CA GLU A 41 15.24 -1.28 -18.94
C GLU A 41 15.00 -2.69 -18.38
N ASN A 42 15.16 -2.92 -17.06
CA ASN A 42 15.10 -4.26 -16.45
C ASN A 42 14.03 -4.44 -15.35
N THR A 43 12.99 -3.60 -15.31
CA THR A 43 11.90 -3.74 -14.31
C THR A 43 10.56 -4.00 -14.99
N VAL A 44 9.87 -5.09 -14.62
CA VAL A 44 8.54 -5.47 -15.13
C VAL A 44 7.50 -4.36 -14.95
N GLY A 45 7.62 -3.55 -13.90
CA GLY A 45 6.70 -2.45 -13.58
C GLY A 45 7.01 -1.14 -14.31
N HIS A 46 6.67 -1.03 -15.61
CA HIS A 46 6.76 0.22 -16.36
C HIS A 46 5.63 1.21 -16.06
N CYS A 47 4.48 0.71 -15.55
CA CYS A 47 3.33 1.52 -15.13
C CYS A 47 3.09 1.38 -13.62
N ARG A 48 3.29 2.45 -12.84
CA ARG A 48 3.02 2.47 -11.38
C ARG A 48 1.54 2.38 -10.99
N ASN A 49 0.64 2.14 -11.96
CA ASN A 49 -0.79 1.95 -11.70
C ASN A 49 -1.20 0.48 -11.49
N GLY A 50 -0.30 -0.47 -11.80
CA GLY A 50 -0.62 -1.91 -11.77
C GLY A 50 -1.14 -2.39 -10.41
N PHE A 51 -0.57 -1.87 -9.31
CA PHE A 51 -1.06 -2.17 -7.96
C PHE A 51 -2.52 -1.73 -7.77
N LYS A 52 -2.86 -0.51 -8.18
CA LYS A 52 -4.20 0.06 -7.97
C LYS A 52 -5.26 -0.56 -8.86
N THR A 53 -4.95 -0.72 -10.14
CA THR A 53 -5.90 -1.26 -11.11
C THR A 53 -6.17 -2.74 -10.87
N SER A 54 -5.16 -3.51 -10.47
CA SER A 54 -5.34 -4.92 -10.15
C SER A 54 -6.02 -5.11 -8.80
N THR A 55 -5.64 -4.37 -7.76
CA THR A 55 -6.24 -4.57 -6.43
C THR A 55 -7.70 -4.14 -6.37
N MET A 56 -8.07 -3.00 -6.99
CA MET A 56 -9.48 -2.58 -7.13
C MET A 56 -10.32 -3.51 -8.03
N ARG A 57 -9.67 -4.39 -8.80
CA ARG A 57 -10.36 -5.45 -9.56
C ARG A 57 -10.66 -6.68 -8.69
N PHE A 58 -9.86 -6.94 -7.66
CA PHE A 58 -9.99 -8.08 -6.76
C PHE A 58 -10.81 -7.78 -5.50
N GLY A 59 -10.84 -6.53 -5.04
CA GLY A 59 -11.61 -6.12 -3.87
C GLY A 59 -11.86 -4.61 -3.84
N ALA A 60 -12.89 -4.19 -3.11
CA ALA A 60 -13.23 -2.78 -2.92
C ALA A 60 -12.21 -2.05 -2.02
N ASP A 61 -11.57 -2.78 -1.10
CA ASP A 61 -10.71 -2.21 -0.08
C ASP A 61 -9.39 -2.98 0.01
N VAL A 62 -8.30 -2.25 0.21
CA VAL A 62 -6.94 -2.77 0.28
C VAL A 62 -6.23 -2.12 1.45
N ILE A 63 -5.57 -2.96 2.25
CA ILE A 63 -4.64 -2.54 3.28
C ILE A 63 -3.26 -3.11 2.94
N VAL A 64 -2.24 -2.26 3.02
CA VAL A 64 -0.85 -2.64 2.78
C VAL A 64 -0.09 -2.44 4.08
N PHE A 65 0.60 -3.50 4.50
CA PHE A 65 1.59 -3.45 5.56
C PHE A 65 2.95 -3.56 4.91
N SER A 66 3.88 -2.69 5.27
CA SER A 66 5.26 -2.77 4.77
C SER A 66 6.24 -2.45 5.88
N GLN A 67 7.35 -3.18 5.90
CA GLN A 67 8.48 -2.91 6.79
C GLN A 67 9.71 -2.67 5.94
N SER A 68 10.45 -1.60 6.22
CA SER A 68 11.74 -1.34 5.60
C SER A 68 12.81 -1.12 6.68
N PRO A 69 14.10 -1.33 6.36
CA PRO A 69 15.18 -0.84 7.21
C PRO A 69 14.98 0.66 7.50
N GLY A 70 15.23 1.07 8.74
CA GLY A 70 15.20 2.49 9.11
C GLY A 70 16.22 3.31 8.36
N THR A 71 16.04 4.62 8.35
CA THR A 71 17.01 5.57 7.78
C THR A 71 18.38 5.50 8.45
N ASP A 72 18.42 5.06 9.72
CA ASP A 72 19.63 4.84 10.50
C ASP A 72 20.18 3.40 10.41
N GLY A 73 19.48 2.51 9.70
CA GLY A 73 19.80 1.08 9.58
C GLY A 73 19.64 0.27 10.86
N LYS A 74 19.07 0.85 11.92
CA LYS A 74 18.97 0.21 13.25
C LYS A 74 17.52 -0.05 13.65
N SER A 75 16.63 0.91 13.44
CA SER A 75 15.24 0.81 13.86
C SER A 75 14.37 0.59 12.62
N PRO A 76 13.76 -0.58 12.41
CA PRO A 76 12.93 -0.80 11.24
C PRO A 76 11.72 0.15 11.27
N THR A 77 11.42 0.71 10.11
CA THR A 77 10.22 1.52 9.91
C THR A 77 9.14 0.61 9.37
N MET A 78 7.95 0.73 9.94
CA MET A 78 6.76 0.05 9.46
C MET A 78 5.77 1.09 8.98
N SER A 79 5.09 0.81 7.88
CA SER A 79 4.10 1.69 7.29
C SER A 79 2.85 0.90 6.95
N ILE A 80 1.71 1.51 7.25
CA ILE A 80 0.39 1.01 6.90
C ILE A 80 -0.25 2.04 5.99
N GLY A 81 -0.83 1.60 4.89
CA GLY A 81 -1.68 2.46 4.11
C GLY A 81 -2.93 1.74 3.65
N VAL A 82 -3.99 2.53 3.49
CA VAL A 82 -5.32 2.05 3.17
C VAL A 82 -5.82 2.74 1.91
N LEU A 83 -6.31 1.94 0.97
CA LEU A 83 -7.09 2.40 -0.17
C LEU A 83 -8.46 1.73 -0.11
N SER A 84 -9.48 2.48 0.27
CA SER A 84 -10.81 1.94 0.56
C SER A 84 -11.88 2.63 -0.28
N TYR A 85 -12.48 1.91 -1.23
CA TYR A 85 -13.64 2.38 -1.97
C TYR A 85 -14.87 2.49 -1.05
N THR A 86 -15.01 1.55 -0.11
CA THR A 86 -16.13 1.54 0.84
C THR A 86 -16.15 2.83 1.67
N PHE A 87 -14.99 3.24 2.21
CA PHE A 87 -14.85 4.50 2.93
C PHE A 87 -15.29 5.69 2.08
N PHE A 88 -14.86 5.78 0.82
CA PHE A 88 -15.22 6.92 -0.04
C PHE A 88 -16.72 7.01 -0.31
N ILE A 89 -17.37 5.88 -0.57
CA ILE A 89 -18.81 5.85 -0.83
C ILE A 89 -19.60 6.19 0.42
N GLU A 90 -19.20 5.67 1.58
CA GLU A 90 -19.90 5.92 2.84
C GLU A 90 -19.76 7.36 3.34
N THR A 91 -18.61 7.99 3.13
CA THR A 91 -18.38 9.38 3.55
C THR A 91 -18.80 10.43 2.53
N GLY A 92 -19.07 10.03 1.28
CA GLY A 92 -19.42 10.94 0.19
C GLY A 92 -18.30 11.90 -0.20
N ASN A 93 -17.05 11.53 0.07
CA ASN A 93 -15.89 12.37 -0.26
C ASN A 93 -15.71 12.49 -1.78
N GLU A 94 -15.58 13.72 -2.27
CA GLU A 94 -15.33 14.00 -3.69
C GLU A 94 -13.87 13.75 -4.10
N ASP A 95 -12.95 13.79 -3.13
CA ASP A 95 -11.51 13.59 -3.32
C ASP A 95 -11.01 12.23 -2.78
N ILE A 96 -10.10 11.61 -3.53
CA ILE A 96 -9.45 10.36 -3.12
C ILE A 96 -8.34 10.66 -2.09
N VAL A 97 -8.68 10.44 -0.82
CA VAL A 97 -7.77 10.47 0.33
C VAL A 97 -7.22 9.08 0.64
N VAL A 98 -5.90 8.95 0.70
CA VAL A 98 -5.24 7.68 1.05
C VAL A 98 -4.56 7.84 2.41
N PRO A 99 -5.14 7.33 3.51
CA PRO A 99 -4.51 7.35 4.81
C PRO A 99 -3.25 6.48 4.81
N ILE A 100 -2.13 7.05 5.24
CA ILE A 100 -0.86 6.35 5.42
C ILE A 100 -0.31 6.74 6.79
N ILE A 101 0.06 5.74 7.59
CA ILE A 101 0.62 5.90 8.93
C ILE A 101 1.96 5.17 8.96
N ASP A 102 2.98 5.80 9.53
CA ASP A 102 4.28 5.21 9.80
C ASP A 102 4.54 5.07 11.31
N PHE A 103 5.35 4.07 11.66
CA PHE A 103 5.79 3.84 13.02
C PHE A 103 7.21 3.28 13.00
N GLU A 104 8.03 3.78 13.93
CA GLU A 104 9.37 3.29 14.17
C GLU A 104 9.31 2.21 15.25
N GLN A 105 9.87 1.03 14.97
CA GLN A 105 10.02 0.02 16.00
C GLN A 105 11.19 0.38 16.90
N ARG A 106 10.88 0.83 18.11
CA ARG A 106 11.87 1.02 19.17
C ARG A 106 11.90 -0.22 20.05
N GLY A 107 13.09 -0.82 20.19
CA GLY A 107 13.36 -1.92 21.12
C GLY A 107 13.53 -1.43 22.55
#